data_AF-A0A849GZ89-F1
#
_entry.id   AF-A0A849GZ89-F1
#
_cell.length_a   1.000
_cell.length_b   1.000
_cell.length_c   1.000
_cell.angle_alpha   90.00
_cell.angle_beta   90.00
_cell.angle_gamma   90.00
#
_symmetry.space_group_name_H-M   'P 1'
#
loop_
_entity.id
_entity.type
_entity.pdbx_description
1 polymer ?
#
loop_
_entity_poly.entity_id
_entity_poly.type
_entity_poly.pdbx_seq_one_letter_code
_entity_poly.pdbx_strand_id
1 'polypeptide(L)'
;ASGIILAVVAIGITALVYGAVALLVKMDDVGLKLAEIGRLAATRSLGLGMVKAMPYVLKVISIIGTAAMLWVGGNIIVHGLEVLGWHWPYETIKGIAKSVGGESGFLNWVVTATLDGILGLALGLVLIPIVNRLIVPVAGLFFPEKKAAAAH
;
A
#
# COMPACT_ATOMS: atom_id res chain seq x y z
N ALA A 1 -5.73 -24.45 17.55
CA ALA A 1 -6.06 -24.47 16.11
C ALA A 1 -5.70 -23.17 15.39
N SER A 2 -5.99 -21.99 15.95
CA SER A 2 -5.79 -20.68 15.29
C SER A 2 -4.34 -20.33 14.92
N GLY A 3 -3.35 -20.81 15.68
CA GLY A 3 -1.93 -20.55 15.38
C GLY A 3 -1.45 -21.18 14.06
N ILE A 4 -2.00 -22.34 13.68
CA ILE A 4 -1.68 -22.99 12.40
C ILE A 4 -2.27 -22.17 11.25
N ILE A 5 -3.48 -21.64 11.41
CA ILE A 5 -4.13 -20.79 10.40
C ILE A 5 -3.30 -19.51 10.18
N LEU A 6 -2.92 -18.83 11.26
CA LEU A 6 -2.07 -17.63 11.18
C LEU A 6 -0.72 -17.94 10.51
N ALA A 7 -0.09 -19.07 10.85
CA ALA A 7 1.17 -19.48 10.25
C ALA A 7 1.03 -19.77 8.74
N VAL A 8 -0.01 -20.50 8.34
CA VAL A 8 -0.30 -20.78 6.92
C VAL A 8 -0.61 -19.50 6.14
N VAL A 9 -1.42 -18.61 6.70
CA VAL A 9 -1.76 -17.32 6.07
C VAL A 9 -0.53 -16.43 5.95
N ALA A 10 0.30 -16.33 7.01
CA ALA A 10 1.52 -15.53 6.99
C ALA A 10 2.49 -16.01 5.90
N ILE A 11 2.75 -17.32 5.82
CA ILE A 11 3.64 -17.89 4.80
C ILE A 11 2.99 -17.76 3.41
N GLY A 12 1.71 -18.06 3.28
CA GLY A 12 0.98 -18.02 2.02
C GLY A 12 0.93 -16.63 1.40
N ILE A 13 0.59 -15.60 2.18
CA ILE A 13 0.59 -14.22 1.71
C ILE A 13 2.01 -13.75 1.38
N THR A 14 3.01 -14.12 2.20
CA THR A 14 4.42 -13.77 1.91
C THR A 14 4.86 -14.32 0.56
N ALA A 15 4.65 -15.62 0.34
CA ALA A 15 4.98 -16.27 -0.93
C ALA A 15 4.20 -15.67 -2.11
N LEU A 16 2.91 -15.36 -1.91
CA LEU A 16 2.06 -14.79 -2.95
C LEU A 16 2.51 -13.37 -3.35
N VAL A 17 2.75 -12.48 -2.37
CA VAL A 17 3.12 -11.09 -2.65
C VAL A 17 4.51 -11.03 -3.27
N TYR A 18 5.52 -11.68 -2.67
CA TYR A 18 6.87 -11.67 -3.22
C TYR A 18 6.96 -12.45 -4.53
N GLY A 19 6.21 -13.54 -4.67
CA GLY A 19 6.10 -14.30 -5.92
C GLY A 19 5.48 -13.48 -7.05
N ALA A 20 4.39 -12.76 -6.78
CA ALA A 20 3.78 -11.86 -7.76
C ALA A 20 4.74 -10.75 -8.18
N VAL A 21 5.44 -10.11 -7.24
CA VAL A 21 6.47 -9.09 -7.55
C VAL A 21 7.60 -9.69 -8.37
N ALA A 22 8.09 -10.88 -8.03
CA ALA A 22 9.14 -11.56 -8.77
C ALA A 22 8.71 -11.90 -10.21
N LEU A 23 7.47 -12.34 -10.40
CA LEU A 23 6.90 -12.59 -11.74
C LEU A 23 6.79 -11.30 -12.54
N LEU A 24 6.33 -10.20 -11.93
CA LEU A 24 6.23 -8.90 -12.59
C LEU A 24 7.60 -8.41 -13.07
N VAL A 25 8.62 -8.45 -12.21
CA VAL A 25 10.00 -8.07 -12.59
C VAL A 25 10.55 -9.00 -13.66
N LYS A 26 10.29 -10.31 -13.56
CA LYS A 26 10.75 -11.26 -14.58
C LYS A 26 10.13 -11.02 -15.94
N MET A 27 8.85 -10.64 -15.99
CA MET A 27 8.17 -10.32 -17.24
C MET A 27 8.79 -9.09 -17.93
N ASP A 28 9.30 -8.12 -17.17
CA ASP A 28 10.02 -6.97 -17.73
C ASP A 28 11.34 -7.38 -18.40
N ASP A 29 12.15 -8.16 -17.68
CA ASP A 29 13.41 -8.70 -18.20
C ASP A 29 13.20 -9.53 -19.48
N VAL A 30 12.12 -10.32 -19.51
CA VAL A 30 11.75 -11.14 -20.67
C VAL A 30 11.29 -10.25 -21.84
N GLY A 31 10.53 -9.18 -21.56
CA GLY A 31 10.12 -8.21 -22.57
C GLY A 31 11.32 -7.55 -23.25
N LEU A 32 12.31 -7.15 -22.47
CA LEU A 32 13.59 -6.59 -22.97
C LEU A 32 14.36 -7.61 -23.82
N LYS A 33 14.50 -8.85 -23.34
CA LYS A 33 15.17 -9.92 -24.11
C LYS A 33 14.48 -10.23 -25.44
N LEU A 34 13.15 -10.21 -25.48
CA LEU A 34 12.38 -10.39 -26.72
C LEU A 34 12.57 -9.21 -27.69
N ALA A 35 12.73 -7.99 -27.18
CA ALA A 35 13.00 -6.80 -27.98
C ALA A 35 14.43 -6.76 -28.57
N GLU A 36 15.40 -7.34 -27.88
CA GLU A 36 16.81 -7.36 -28.31
C GLU A 36 17.16 -8.54 -29.22
N ILE A 37 16.74 -9.75 -28.86
CA ILE A 37 17.22 -11.01 -29.47
C ILE A 37 16.15 -11.66 -30.38
N GLY A 38 14.95 -11.08 -30.44
CA GLY A 38 13.84 -11.61 -31.24
C GLY A 38 14.16 -11.70 -32.74
N ARG A 39 14.20 -12.93 -33.29
CA ARG A 39 14.41 -13.19 -34.72
C ARG A 39 13.24 -12.79 -35.62
N LEU A 40 12.02 -12.68 -35.07
CA LEU A 40 10.82 -12.31 -35.82
C LEU A 40 10.41 -10.86 -35.50
N ALA A 41 9.98 -10.12 -36.52
CA ALA A 41 9.49 -8.74 -36.36
C ALA A 41 8.32 -8.65 -35.35
N ALA A 42 7.45 -9.66 -35.33
CA ALA A 42 6.32 -9.75 -34.41
C ALA A 42 6.75 -9.97 -32.95
N THR A 43 7.78 -10.79 -32.69
CA THR A 43 8.25 -11.02 -31.30
C THR A 43 9.01 -9.80 -30.77
N ARG A 44 9.72 -9.09 -31.65
CA ARG A 44 10.40 -7.84 -31.33
C ARG A 44 9.42 -6.70 -31.02
N SER A 45 8.35 -6.56 -31.81
CA SER A 45 7.31 -5.54 -31.56
C SER A 45 6.54 -5.82 -30.27
N LEU A 46 6.26 -7.09 -29.95
CA LEU A 46 5.67 -7.48 -28.67
C LEU A 46 6.59 -7.17 -27.49
N GLY A 47 7.88 -7.49 -27.57
CA GLY A 47 8.86 -7.16 -26.52
C GLY A 47 8.94 -5.64 -26.26
N LEU A 48 9.00 -4.83 -27.32
CA LEU A 48 8.96 -3.37 -27.21
C LEU A 48 7.64 -2.84 -26.61
N GLY A 49 6.52 -3.50 -26.94
CA GLY A 49 5.21 -3.19 -26.35
C GLY A 49 5.19 -3.45 -24.84
N MET A 50 5.74 -4.59 -24.39
CA MET A 50 5.84 -4.95 -22.97
C MET A 50 6.69 -3.93 -22.19
N VAL A 51 7.88 -3.59 -22.68
CA VAL A 51 8.79 -2.63 -22.02
C VAL A 51 8.16 -1.23 -21.97
N LYS A 52 7.45 -0.80 -23.01
CA LYS A 52 6.72 0.48 -22.99
C LYS A 52 5.54 0.48 -22.02
N ALA A 53 4.92 -0.68 -21.77
CA ALA A 53 3.80 -0.81 -20.85
C ALA A 53 4.26 -0.88 -19.37
N MET A 54 5.47 -1.37 -19.10
CA MET A 54 6.04 -1.54 -17.75
C MET A 54 5.90 -0.29 -16.85
N PRO A 55 6.24 0.94 -17.28
CA PRO A 55 6.09 2.13 -16.43
C PRO A 55 4.64 2.41 -16.03
N TYR A 56 3.68 2.11 -16.92
CA TYR A 56 2.26 2.30 -16.63
C TYR A 56 1.77 1.26 -15.62
N VAL A 57 2.17 0.00 -15.78
CA VAL A 57 1.85 -1.08 -14.82
C VAL A 57 2.37 -0.72 -13.43
N LEU A 58 3.64 -0.32 -13.33
CA LEU A 58 4.24 0.09 -12.06
C LEU A 58 3.51 1.29 -11.46
N LYS A 59 3.20 2.32 -12.26
CA LYS A 59 2.47 3.51 -11.78
C LYS A 59 1.08 3.15 -11.26
N VAL A 60 0.34 2.30 -11.96
CA VAL A 60 -0.99 1.84 -11.53
C VAL A 60 -0.88 1.08 -10.21
N ILE A 61 0.05 0.13 -10.10
CA ILE A 61 0.27 -0.63 -8.86
C ILE A 61 0.70 0.30 -7.72
N SER A 62 1.54 1.30 -7.97
CA SER A 62 1.94 2.28 -6.94
C SER A 62 0.77 3.12 -6.44
N ILE A 63 -0.11 3.58 -7.34
CA ILE A 63 -1.30 4.35 -6.95
C ILE A 63 -2.25 3.47 -6.13
N ILE A 64 -2.54 2.27 -6.63
CA ILE A 64 -3.42 1.31 -5.94
C ILE A 64 -2.82 0.91 -4.59
N GLY A 65 -1.52 0.61 -4.55
CA GLY A 65 -0.81 0.25 -3.33
C GLY A 65 -0.82 1.36 -2.29
N THR A 66 -0.63 2.61 -2.72
CA THR A 66 -0.71 3.77 -1.82
C THR A 66 -2.12 3.96 -1.27
N ALA A 67 -3.14 3.87 -2.13
CA ALA A 67 -4.53 3.94 -1.70
C ALA A 67 -4.88 2.81 -0.72
N ALA A 68 -4.41 1.59 -0.98
CA ALA A 68 -4.60 0.44 -0.11
C ALA A 68 -3.90 0.62 1.25
N MET A 69 -2.66 1.13 1.26
CA MET A 69 -1.93 1.40 2.51
C MET A 69 -2.61 2.45 3.37
N LEU A 70 -3.14 3.53 2.76
CA LEU A 70 -3.90 4.55 3.47
C LEU A 70 -5.22 4.00 4.02
N TRP A 71 -5.92 3.18 3.24
CA TRP A 71 -7.16 2.53 3.67
C TRP A 71 -6.92 1.57 4.84
N VAL A 72 -5.98 0.65 4.68
CA VAL A 72 -5.64 -0.36 5.71
C VAL A 72 -5.08 0.32 6.96
N GLY A 73 -4.20 1.32 6.81
CA GLY A 73 -3.68 2.09 7.92
C GLY A 73 -4.78 2.85 8.69
N GLY A 74 -5.75 3.43 7.99
CA GLY A 74 -6.91 4.07 8.59
C GLY A 74 -7.72 3.14 9.48
N ASN A 75 -8.04 1.94 8.99
CA ASN A 75 -8.76 0.93 9.78
C ASN A 75 -7.96 0.47 11.00
N ILE A 76 -6.65 0.24 10.87
CA ILE A 76 -5.77 -0.13 11.99
C ILE A 76 -5.77 0.97 13.06
N ILE A 77 -5.68 2.25 12.68
CA ILE A 77 -5.67 3.36 13.64
C ILE A 77 -7.03 3.48 14.33
N VAL A 78 -8.13 3.45 13.58
CA VAL A 78 -9.48 3.62 14.14
C VAL A 78 -9.81 2.49 15.12
N HIS A 79 -9.55 1.23 14.74
CA HIS A 79 -9.71 0.08 15.66
C HIS A 79 -8.70 0.13 16.81
N GLY A 80 -7.45 0.53 16.55
CA GLY A 80 -6.42 0.67 17.58
C GLY A 80 -6.80 1.70 18.64
N LEU A 81 -7.39 2.83 18.25
CA LEU A 81 -7.87 3.88 19.16
C LEU A 81 -9.03 3.39 20.05
N GLU A 82 -9.94 2.58 19.49
CA GLU A 82 -11.00 1.93 20.26
C GLU A 82 -10.40 1.00 21.33
N VAL A 83 -9.46 0.13 20.95
CA VAL A 83 -8.79 -0.80 21.88
C VAL A 83 -7.98 -0.06 22.96
N LEU A 84 -7.41 1.11 22.63
CA LEU A 84 -6.65 1.96 23.55
C LEU A 84 -7.52 2.85 24.45
N GLY A 85 -8.85 2.79 24.33
CA GLY A 85 -9.79 3.49 25.21
C GLY A 85 -10.26 4.86 24.72
N TRP A 86 -9.83 5.30 23.54
CA TRP A 86 -10.30 6.55 22.91
C TRP A 86 -11.46 6.26 21.94
N HIS A 87 -12.68 6.22 22.48
CA HIS A 87 -13.88 5.74 21.77
C HIS A 87 -14.52 6.78 20.83
N TRP A 88 -14.20 8.07 20.97
CA TRP A 88 -14.92 9.17 20.31
C TRP A 88 -14.95 9.11 18.75
N PRO A 89 -13.85 8.82 18.04
CA PRO A 89 -13.85 8.67 16.58
C PRO A 89 -14.64 7.43 16.15
N TYR A 90 -14.47 6.33 16.90
CA TYR A 90 -15.08 5.05 16.57
C TYR A 90 -16.60 5.06 16.78
N GLU A 91 -17.10 5.66 17.87
CA GLU A 91 -18.53 5.76 18.14
C GLU A 91 -19.26 6.65 17.12
N THR A 92 -18.61 7.72 16.64
CA THR A 92 -19.17 8.59 15.60
C THR A 92 -19.32 7.84 14.27
N ILE A 93 -18.31 7.05 13.89
CA ILE A 93 -18.35 6.19 12.69
C ILE A 93 -19.43 5.13 12.84
N LYS A 94 -19.51 4.47 14.00
CA LYS A 94 -20.48 3.40 14.27
C LYS A 94 -21.91 3.92 14.32
N GLY A 95 -22.14 5.13 14.83
CA GLY A 95 -23.44 5.79 14.81
C GLY A 95 -23.93 6.10 13.39
N ILE A 96 -23.04 6.64 12.54
CA ILE A 96 -23.34 6.88 11.12
C ILE A 96 -23.59 5.55 10.40
N ALA A 97 -22.73 4.56 10.60
CA ALA A 97 -22.83 3.26 9.96
C ALA A 97 -24.10 2.50 10.37
N LYS A 98 -24.51 2.57 11.65
CA LYS A 98 -25.75 1.99 12.15
C LYS A 98 -27.00 2.64 11.53
N SER A 99 -26.96 3.96 11.28
CA SER A 99 -28.08 4.70 10.68
C SER A 99 -28.27 4.45 9.19
N VAL A 100 -27.20 4.13 8.45
CA VAL A 100 -27.22 3.95 6.99
C VAL A 100 -27.20 2.48 6.58
N GLY A 101 -26.49 1.62 7.30
CA GLY A 101 -26.18 0.25 6.91
C GLY A 101 -26.81 -0.87 7.76
N GLY A 102 -27.54 -0.53 8.84
CA GLY A 102 -28.12 -1.49 9.77
C GLY A 102 -27.14 -2.08 10.79
N GLU A 103 -27.58 -3.06 11.59
CA GLU A 103 -26.78 -3.60 12.72
C GLU A 103 -25.61 -4.50 12.29
N SER A 104 -25.79 -5.28 11.23
CA SER A 104 -24.74 -6.15 10.68
C SER A 104 -25.06 -6.49 9.23
N GLY A 105 -24.08 -6.34 8.34
CA GLY A 105 -24.27 -6.61 6.93
C GLY A 105 -23.18 -6.02 6.06
N PHE A 106 -23.17 -6.42 4.78
CA PHE A 106 -22.22 -5.94 3.78
C PHE A 106 -22.26 -4.40 3.66
N LEU A 107 -23.45 -3.80 3.70
CA LEU A 107 -23.60 -2.34 3.64
C LEU A 107 -22.97 -1.64 4.86
N ASN A 108 -23.19 -2.15 6.07
CA ASN A 108 -22.52 -1.64 7.27
C ASN A 108 -20.99 -1.73 7.11
N TRP A 109 -20.47 -2.88 6.66
CA TRP A 109 -19.04 -3.05 6.41
C TRP A 109 -18.49 -2.07 5.37
N VAL A 110 -19.19 -1.85 4.25
CA VAL A 110 -18.78 -0.87 3.23
C VAL A 110 -18.73 0.54 3.82
N VAL A 111 -19.75 0.92 4.60
CA VAL A 111 -19.84 2.26 5.20
C VAL A 111 -18.74 2.45 6.25
N THR A 112 -18.52 1.49 7.16
CA THR A 112 -17.44 1.58 8.15
C THR A 112 -16.08 1.59 7.48
N ALA A 113 -15.83 0.70 6.51
CA ALA A 113 -14.56 0.65 5.79
C ALA A 113 -14.27 1.95 5.02
N THR A 114 -15.29 2.57 4.42
CA THR A 114 -15.14 3.84 3.70
C THR A 114 -14.82 4.99 4.66
N LEU A 115 -15.52 5.07 5.80
CA LEU A 115 -15.28 6.08 6.82
C LEU A 115 -13.88 5.94 7.46
N ASP A 116 -13.46 4.72 7.76
CA ASP A 116 -12.11 4.42 8.25
C ASP A 116 -11.04 4.84 7.24
N GLY A 117 -11.26 4.58 5.95
CA GLY A 117 -10.37 5.00 4.87
C GLY A 117 -10.27 6.53 4.74
N ILE A 118 -11.39 7.25 4.85
CA ILE A 118 -11.41 8.72 4.82
C ILE A 118 -10.65 9.30 6.02
N LEU A 119 -10.86 8.77 7.22
CA LEU A 119 -10.11 9.20 8.40
C LEU A 119 -8.63 8.86 8.29
N GLY A 120 -8.28 7.67 7.79
CA GLY A 120 -6.90 7.29 7.50
C GLY A 120 -6.21 8.27 6.54
N LEU A 121 -6.91 8.67 5.47
CA LEU A 121 -6.42 9.68 4.53
C LEU A 121 -6.23 11.05 5.21
N ALA A 122 -7.24 11.52 5.97
CA ALA A 122 -7.17 12.79 6.67
C ALA A 122 -6.01 12.82 7.68
N LEU A 123 -5.86 11.76 8.47
CA LEU A 123 -4.75 11.60 9.41
C LEU A 123 -3.41 11.54 8.68
N GLY A 124 -3.31 10.80 7.58
CA GLY A 124 -2.11 10.76 6.74
C GLY A 124 -1.71 12.15 6.26
N LEU A 125 -2.67 12.93 5.74
CA LEU A 125 -2.43 14.31 5.28
C LEU A 125 -1.99 15.25 6.41
N VAL A 126 -2.53 15.08 7.63
CA VAL A 126 -2.12 15.85 8.81
C VAL A 126 -0.74 15.40 9.33
N LEU A 127 -0.43 14.11 9.26
CA LEU A 127 0.85 13.56 9.71
C LEU A 127 2.02 13.98 8.82
N ILE A 128 1.83 14.07 7.50
CA ILE A 128 2.91 14.47 6.56
C ILE A 128 3.65 15.75 6.98
N PRO A 129 3.00 16.90 7.23
CA PRO A 129 3.71 18.12 7.64
C PRO A 129 4.36 17.98 9.01
N ILE A 130 3.78 17.20 9.93
CA ILE A 130 4.34 16.95 11.27
C ILE A 130 5.63 16.15 11.15
N VAL A 131 5.61 15.04 10.40
CA VAL A 131 6.77 14.18 10.15
C VAL A 131 7.88 14.98 9.49
N ASN A 132 7.56 15.73 8.43
CA ASN A 132 8.57 16.49 7.68
C ASN A 132 9.15 17.67 8.47
N ARG A 133 8.38 18.33 9.35
CA ARG A 133 8.86 19.49 10.11
C ARG A 133 9.45 19.16 11.47
N LEU A 134 9.09 18.02 12.07
CA LEU A 134 9.54 17.65 13.42
C LEU A 134 10.44 16.42 13.39
N ILE A 135 9.99 15.33 12.77
CA ILE A 135 10.71 14.05 12.87
C ILE A 135 11.95 14.04 11.98
N VAL A 136 11.83 14.45 10.71
CA VAL A 136 12.98 14.49 9.78
C VAL A 136 14.15 15.34 10.31
N PRO A 137 13.95 16.59 10.78
CA PRO A 137 15.06 17.39 11.29
C PRO A 137 15.64 16.82 12.60
N VAL A 138 14.80 16.28 13.49
CA VAL A 138 15.27 15.66 14.74
C VAL A 138 16.04 14.37 14.45
N ALA A 139 15.56 13.53 13.54
CA ALA A 139 16.27 12.34 13.10
C ALA A 139 17.60 12.70 12.43
N GLY A 140 17.64 13.77 11.63
CA GLY A 140 18.88 14.27 11.03
C GLY A 140 19.91 14.80 12.05
N LEU A 141 19.48 15.22 13.24
CA LEU A 141 20.38 15.58 14.34
C LEU A 141 21.03 14.34 14.99
N PHE A 142 20.32 13.22 15.07
CA PHE A 142 20.82 11.97 15.68
C PHE A 142 21.51 11.04 14.67
N PHE A 143 21.09 11.07 13.41
CA PHE A 143 21.66 10.31 12.30
C PHE A 143 22.12 11.26 11.19
N PRO A 144 23.17 12.07 11.43
CA PRO A 144 23.73 12.91 10.38
C PRO A 144 24.21 12.01 9.25
N GLU A 145 23.51 12.02 8.11
CA GLU A 145 24.01 11.44 6.89
C GLU A 145 25.34 12.12 6.58
N LYS A 146 26.45 11.37 6.64
CA LYS A 146 27.68 11.79 5.99
C LYS A 146 27.33 12.00 4.53
N LYS A 147 27.27 13.26 4.08
CA LYS A 147 27.32 13.63 2.67
C LYS A 147 28.59 13.02 2.06
N ALA A 148 28.52 11.77 1.65
CA ALA A 148 29.50 11.18 0.77
C ALA A 148 29.25 11.78 -0.62
N ALA A 149 30.30 12.41 -1.16
CA ALA A 149 30.41 12.94 -2.52
C ALA A 149 29.66 14.25 -2.84
N ALA A 150 30.07 15.35 -2.19
CA ALA A 150 30.25 16.63 -2.88
C ALA A 150 31.76 16.87 -3.08
N ALA A 151 32.42 15.94 -3.77
CA ALA A 151 33.77 16.05 -4.32
C ALA A 151 34.08 14.74 -5.03
N HIS A 152 33.70 14.66 -6.31
CA HIS A 152 34.39 14.02 -7.45
C HIS A 152 33.42 13.88 -8.61
#